data_AF-A0A3D0QGI7-F1
#
_entry.id   AF-A0A3D0QGI7-F1
#
_cell.length_a   1.000
_cell.length_b   1.000
_cell.length_c   1.000
_cell.angle_alpha   90.00
_cell.angle_beta   90.00
_cell.angle_gamma   90.00
#
_symmetry.space_group_name_H-M   'P 1'
#
loop_
_entity.id
_entity.type
_entity.pdbx_description
1 polymer ?
#
loop_
_entity_poly.entity_id
_entity_poly.type
_entity_poly.pdbx_seq_one_letter_code
_entity_poly.pdbx_strand_id
1 'polypeptide(L)' 'MQSLKRHTAREANKILGRRGAFWQDESYDHVIRNSEELERIVLYVLHNPVKAGFVKNWRDWKWSYSRLSV' A
#
# COMPACT_ATOMS: atom_id res chain seq x y z
N MET A 1 -5.32 -13.03 -2.46
CA MET A 1 -4.12 -12.27 -2.87
C MET A 1 -3.20 -12.94 -3.91
N GLN A 2 -3.22 -14.28 -4.06
CA GLN A 2 -2.20 -15.01 -4.84
C GLN A 2 -2.12 -14.64 -6.34
N SER A 3 -3.26 -14.47 -7.01
CA SER A 3 -3.29 -14.12 -8.44
C SER A 3 -2.65 -12.75 -8.71
N LEU A 4 -2.96 -11.74 -7.89
CA LEU A 4 -2.43 -10.39 -8.00
C LEU A 4 -0.91 -10.35 -7.74
N LYS A 5 -0.44 -10.95 -6.62
CA LYS A 5 1.00 -11.03 -6.31
C LYS A 5 1.76 -11.73 -7.44
N ARG A 6 1.24 -12.84 -7.97
CA ARG A 6 1.87 -13.59 -9.08
C ARG A 6 1.98 -12.75 -10.36
N HIS A 7 0.88 -12.12 -10.78
CA HIS A 7 0.87 -11.33 -12.01
C HIS A 7 1.81 -10.13 -11.90
N THR A 8 1.66 -9.33 -10.84
CA THR A 8 2.47 -8.11 -10.64
C THR A 8 3.95 -8.42 -10.41
N ALA A 9 4.30 -9.49 -9.69
CA ALA A 9 5.69 -9.91 -9.52
C ALA A 9 6.36 -10.23 -10.86
N ARG A 10 5.65 -10.92 -11.77
CA ARG A 10 6.18 -11.25 -13.09
C ARG A 10 6.45 -10.01 -13.92
N GLU A 11 5.49 -9.08 -13.98
CA GLU A 11 5.64 -7.86 -14.77
C GLU A 11 6.68 -6.91 -14.17
N ALA A 12 6.74 -6.75 -12.85
CA ALA A 12 7.75 -5.93 -12.18
C ALA A 12 9.17 -6.48 -12.39
N ASN A 13 9.37 -7.79 -12.29
CA ASN A 13 10.66 -8.41 -12.58
C ASN A 13 11.11 -8.19 -14.03
N LYS A 14 10.20 -8.28 -15.01
CA LYS A 14 10.51 -7.97 -16.41
C LYS A 14 10.96 -6.52 -16.58
N ILE A 15 10.21 -5.57 -16.02
CA ILE A 15 10.51 -4.13 -16.12
C ILE A 15 11.87 -3.82 -15.49
N LEU A 16 12.19 -4.46 -14.37
CA LEU A 16 13.43 -4.21 -13.62
C LEU A 16 14.62 -5.09 -14.06
N GLY A 17 14.43 -6.00 -15.02
CA GLY A 17 15.47 -6.97 -15.42
C GLY A 17 15.87 -7.96 -14.31
N ARG A 18 15.00 -8.18 -13.33
CA ARG A 18 15.24 -9.06 -12.17
C ARG A 18 14.63 -10.44 -12.36
N ARG A 19 15.07 -11.40 -11.54
CA ARG A 19 14.49 -12.76 -11.45
C ARG A 19 14.29 -13.13 -9.98
N GLY A 20 13.41 -14.09 -9.73
CA GLY A 20 13.11 -14.59 -8.38
C GLY A 20 11.88 -13.95 -7.73
N ALA A 21 11.73 -14.15 -6.43
CA ALA A 21 10.63 -13.62 -5.65
C ALA A 21 10.68 -12.07 -5.65
N PHE A 22 9.54 -11.45 -5.96
CA PHE A 22 9.40 -9.99 -5.93
C PHE A 22 8.70 -9.52 -4.66
N TRP A 23 7.61 -10.20 -4.28
CA TRP A 23 6.85 -9.89 -3.06
C TRP A 23 7.29 -10.78 -1.91
N GLN A 24 7.14 -10.26 -0.68
CA GLN A 24 7.16 -11.06 0.53
C GLN A 24 6.02 -12.10 0.49
N ASP A 25 6.26 -13.27 1.07
CA ASP A 25 5.31 -14.40 1.04
C ASP A 25 4.01 -14.04 1.78
N GLU A 26 4.15 -13.56 3.02
CA GLU A 26 3.02 -13.24 3.89
C GLU A 26 2.23 -12.01 3.41
N SER A 27 0.93 -12.02 3.72
CA SER A 27 0.06 -10.84 3.69
C SER A 27 -0.37 -10.50 5.11
N TYR A 28 -0.55 -9.22 5.36
CA TYR A 28 -1.21 -8.76 6.59
C TYR A 28 -2.70 -8.61 6.29
N ASP A 29 -3.53 -9.40 6.96
CA ASP A 29 -4.98 -9.39 6.83
C ASP A 29 -5.59 -9.07 8.21
N HIS A 30 -6.39 -8.00 8.30
CA HIS A 30 -7.03 -7.55 9.54
C HIS A 30 -8.50 -7.22 9.30
N VAL A 31 -9.39 -7.85 10.07
CA VAL A 31 -10.84 -7.63 9.96
C VAL A 31 -11.23 -6.42 10.80
N ILE A 32 -11.83 -5.43 10.15
CA ILE A 32 -12.30 -4.19 10.78
C ILE A 32 -13.64 -4.44 11.46
N ARG A 33 -13.76 -4.03 12.73
CA ARG A 33 -14.90 -4.36 13.60
C ARG A 33 -15.85 -3.20 13.86
N ASN A 34 -15.42 -1.96 13.66
CA ASN A 34 -16.24 -0.76 13.83
C ASN A 34 -15.75 0.42 12.98
N SER A 35 -16.52 1.51 12.97
CA SER A 35 -16.26 2.74 12.22
C SER A 35 -14.99 3.46 12.67
N GLU A 36 -14.74 3.50 13.98
CA GLU A 36 -13.59 4.21 14.56
C GLU A 36 -12.28 3.53 14.16
N GLU A 37 -12.29 2.18 14.12
CA GLU A 37 -11.17 1.39 13.64
C GLU A 37 -10.93 1.58 12.14
N LEU A 38 -11.99 1.64 11.34
CA LEU A 38 -11.89 1.93 9.91
C LEU A 38 -11.21 3.28 9.67
N GLU A 39 -11.70 4.33 10.33
CA GLU A 39 -11.16 5.68 10.20
C GLU A 39 -9.67 5.72 10.58
N ARG A 40 -9.31 5.11 11.71
CA ARG A 40 -7.93 5.03 12.18
C ARG A 40 -7.02 4.32 11.17
N ILE A 41 -7.46 3.21 10.59
CA ILE A 41 -6.68 2.46 9.59
C ILE A 41 -6.53 3.25 8.30
N VAL A 42 -7.60 3.92 7.84
CA VAL A 42 -7.56 4.82 6.68
C VAL A 42 -6.53 5.92 6.88
N LEU A 43 -6.59 6.63 8.02
CA LEU A 43 -5.63 7.69 8.34
C LEU A 43 -4.20 7.14 8.45
N TYR A 44 -4.02 5.96 9.04
CA TYR A 44 -2.71 5.30 9.09
C TYR A 44 -2.13 5.05 7.69
N VAL A 45 -2.93 4.48 6.78
CA VAL A 45 -2.50 4.20 5.40
C VAL A 45 -2.16 5.50 4.67
N LEU A 46 -3.00 6.54 4.79
CA LEU A 46 -2.77 7.84 4.17
C LEU A 46 -1.49 8.50 4.70
N HIS A 47 -1.20 8.41 6.00
CA HIS A 47 -0.01 9.02 6.60
C HIS A 47 1.30 8.23 6.40
N ASN A 48 1.27 6.98 5.91
CA ASN A 48 2.47 6.17 5.70
C ASN A 48 3.57 6.84 4.84
N PRO A 49 3.26 7.54 3.73
CA PRO A 49 4.28 8.26 2.96
C PRO A 49 5.00 9.35 3.76
N VAL A 50 4.32 10.00 4.70
CA VAL A 50 4.93 10.98 5.62
C VAL A 50 5.83 10.26 6.62
N LYS A 51 5.34 9.18 7.22
CA LYS A 51 6.12 8.35 8.16
C LYS A 51 7.37 7.75 7.51
N ALA A 52 7.30 7.41 6.22
CA ALA A 52 8.41 6.91 5.42
C ALA A 52 9.37 8.02 4.91
N GLY A 53 9.05 9.29 5.14
CA GLY A 53 9.89 10.43 4.74
C GLY A 53 9.80 10.81 3.26
N PHE A 54 8.82 10.30 2.51
CA PHE A 54 8.67 10.61 1.08
C PHE A 54 8.06 11.99 0.82
N VAL A 55 7.17 12.46 1.70
CA VAL A 55 6.49 13.76 1.59
C VAL A 55 6.30 14.38 2.97
N LYS A 56 6.15 15.72 3.05
CA LYS A 56 5.87 16.42 4.32
C LYS A 56 4.39 16.39 4.70
N ASN A 57 3.50 16.42 3.71
CA ASN A 57 2.06 16.28 3.89
C ASN A 57 1.58 15.06 3.11
N TRP A 58 0.73 14.23 3.70
CA TRP A 58 0.25 13.01 3.06
C TRP A 58 -0.54 13.28 1.77
N ARG A 59 -1.15 14.47 1.66
CA ARG A 59 -1.88 14.91 0.47
C ARG A 59 -0.98 15.11 -0.75
N ASP A 60 0.33 15.30 -0.53
CA ASP A 60 1.31 15.48 -1.61
C ASP A 60 1.69 14.13 -2.26
N TRP A 61 1.30 13.00 -1.64
CA TRP A 61 1.59 11.68 -2.20
C TRP A 61 0.63 11.33 -3.33
N LYS A 62 1.08 11.51 -4.58
CA LYS A 62 0.26 11.28 -5.78
C LYS A 62 -0.30 9.85 -5.94
N TRP A 63 0.30 8.87 -5.27
CA TRP A 63 -0.07 7.44 -5.37
C TRP A 63 -1.04 6.97 -4.28
N SER A 64 -1.57 7.88 -3.46
CA SER A 64 -2.65 7.58 -2.52
C SER A 64 -3.98 7.37 -3.25
N TYR A 65 -4.81 6.46 -2.74
CA TYR A 65 -6.15 6.20 -3.29
C TYR A 65 -7.15 7.33 -3.02
N SER A 66 -6.91 8.13 -1.96
CA SER A 66 -7.71 9.30 -1.61
C SER A 66 -6.84 10.55 -1.54
N ARG A 67 -7.41 11.67 -2.00
CA ARG A 67 -6.86 13.03 -1.90
C ARG A 67 -7.84 14.01 -1.25
N LEU A 68 -9.04 13.55 -0.91
CA LEU A 68 -10.13 14.38 -0.44
C LEU A 68 -10.21 14.29 1.09
N SER A 69 -10.40 15.44 1.72
CA SER A 69 -10.83 15.50 3.12
C SER A 69 -12.35 15.27 3.09
N VAL A 70 -12.84 14.29 3.84
CA VAL A 70 -14.23 14.35 4.34
C VAL A 70 -14.39 15.56 5.25
#